data_AF-A0A4C1ZPT6-F1
#
_entry.id   AF-A0A4C1ZPT6-F1
#
_cell.length_a   1.000
_cell.length_b   1.000
_cell.length_c   1.000
_cell.angle_alpha   90.00
_cell.angle_beta   90.00
_cell.angle_gamma   90.00
#
_symmetry.space_group_name_H-M   'P 1'
#
loop_
_entity.id
_entity.type
_entity.pdbx_description
1 polymer ?
#
loop_
_entity_poly.entity_id
_entity_poly.type
_entity_poly.pdbx_seq_one_letter_code
_entity_poly.pdbx_strand_id
1 'polypeptide(L)'
;MSAESSNLSNIEHRAVIKYFVKKGKAPKEIFEDMVSVLQESAPSYTMVKKWARLFQQGRESCEDDPGPGRPVTVVTEENVRKIEKLVLADRRIKLWQIAEELQISKERVGEIIQEHMNMRKISARWVPKMLTPFDKQRRLQTRVMQWTKKGERPQKKFKVQKSALKLMATIFWDSEGVLLIDYLPKGTTMNGQYYANLLAQTREAVVQKRRGKLSRGVLFLQDNASVHTARVSRQALKDTGFGNRPPTLQPRSSSQRLFPFPI
;
A
#
# COMPACT_ATOMS: atom_id res chain seq x y z
N MET A 1 18.91 -30.99 -55.55
CA MET A 1 19.55 -30.15 -54.50
C MET A 1 18.88 -28.80 -54.57
N SER A 2 17.89 -28.57 -53.70
CA SER A 2 17.11 -27.33 -53.70
C SER A 2 17.89 -26.28 -52.94
N ALA A 3 18.29 -25.20 -53.60
CA ALA A 3 19.01 -24.09 -52.98
C ALA A 3 18.11 -23.44 -51.92
N GLU A 4 18.59 -23.37 -50.69
CA GLU A 4 17.99 -22.57 -49.63
C GLU A 4 18.06 -21.10 -50.05
N SER A 5 16.91 -20.54 -50.47
CA SER A 5 16.78 -19.11 -50.76
C SER A 5 17.00 -18.33 -49.46
N SER A 6 18.25 -17.92 -49.25
CA SER A 6 18.70 -17.15 -48.10
C SER A 6 18.18 -15.73 -48.24
N ASN A 7 16.97 -15.47 -47.72
CA ASN A 7 16.39 -14.13 -47.70
C ASN A 7 17.25 -13.22 -46.81
N LEU A 8 18.01 -12.32 -47.44
CA LEU A 8 18.78 -11.31 -46.73
C LEU A 8 17.85 -10.35 -45.98
N SER A 9 18.23 -10.03 -44.76
CA SER A 9 17.58 -9.02 -43.93
C SER A 9 17.78 -7.62 -44.52
N ASN A 10 16.88 -6.69 -44.15
CA ASN A 10 16.97 -5.29 -44.59
C ASN A 10 18.29 -4.61 -44.17
N ILE A 11 18.92 -5.07 -43.08
CA ILE A 11 20.21 -4.54 -42.61
C ILE A 11 21.34 -4.98 -43.55
N GLU A 12 21.31 -6.24 -44.01
CA GLU A 12 22.31 -6.76 -44.95
C GLU A 12 22.19 -6.08 -46.32
N HIS A 13 20.98 -5.83 -46.81
CA HIS A 13 20.75 -5.02 -48.00
C HIS A 13 21.38 -3.63 -47.88
N ARG A 14 21.25 -2.98 -46.72
CA ARG A 14 21.86 -1.66 -46.46
C ARG A 14 23.38 -1.72 -46.40
N ALA A 15 23.96 -2.78 -45.86
CA ALA A 15 25.40 -2.98 -45.84
C ALA A 15 25.98 -3.11 -47.27
N VAL A 16 25.31 -3.85 -48.16
CA VAL A 16 25.68 -3.98 -49.57
C VAL A 16 25.59 -2.62 -50.29
N ILE A 17 24.52 -1.86 -50.06
CA ILE A 17 24.37 -0.51 -50.61
C ILE A 17 25.53 0.39 -50.13
N LYS A 18 25.88 0.34 -48.84
CA LYS A 18 26.99 1.11 -48.26
C LYS A 18 28.32 0.77 -48.93
N TYR A 19 28.58 -0.52 -49.19
CA TYR A 19 29.78 -0.98 -49.89
C TYR A 19 29.85 -0.40 -51.32
N PHE A 20 28.76 -0.47 -52.08
CA PHE A 20 28.77 0.04 -53.46
C PHE A 20 28.83 1.57 -53.55
N VAL A 21 28.26 2.30 -52.59
CA VAL A 21 28.42 3.75 -52.48
C VAL A 21 29.89 4.11 -52.24
N LYS A 22 30.60 3.36 -51.37
CA LYS A 22 32.06 3.53 -51.18
C LYS A 22 32.87 3.23 -52.45
N LYS A 23 32.38 2.32 -53.29
CA LYS A 23 32.96 2.03 -54.62
C LYS A 23 32.65 3.10 -55.68
N GLY A 24 31.82 4.09 -55.34
CA GLY A 24 31.46 5.20 -56.24
C GLY A 24 30.40 4.86 -57.29
N LYS A 25 29.68 3.74 -57.16
CA LYS A 25 28.61 3.36 -58.10
C LYS A 25 27.38 4.26 -57.94
N ALA A 26 26.67 4.52 -59.05
CA ALA A 26 25.41 5.26 -59.03
C ALA A 26 24.28 4.39 -58.46
N PRO A 27 23.27 4.96 -57.76
CA PRO A 27 22.17 4.19 -57.16
C PRO A 27 21.39 3.29 -58.14
N LYS A 28 21.36 3.65 -59.43
CA LYS A 28 20.75 2.84 -60.49
C LYS A 28 21.56 1.57 -60.76
N GLU A 29 22.87 1.69 -60.88
CA GLU A 29 23.80 0.56 -61.08
C GLU A 29 23.79 -0.39 -59.87
N ILE A 30 23.66 0.17 -58.66
CA ILE A 30 23.54 -0.62 -57.42
C ILE A 30 22.27 -1.47 -57.45
N PHE A 31 21.15 -0.88 -57.84
CA PHE A 31 19.88 -1.60 -57.92
C PHE A 31 19.90 -2.70 -58.99
N GLU A 32 20.43 -2.42 -60.17
CA GLU A 32 20.56 -3.42 -61.25
C GLU A 32 21.45 -4.60 -60.83
N ASP A 33 22.57 -4.34 -60.16
CA ASP A 33 23.49 -5.35 -59.61
C ASP A 33 22.79 -6.19 -58.52
N MET A 34 22.09 -5.55 -57.58
CA MET A 34 21.34 -6.25 -56.53
C MET A 34 20.18 -7.08 -57.08
N VAL A 35 19.45 -6.60 -58.10
CA VAL A 35 18.37 -7.37 -58.75
C VAL A 35 18.94 -8.55 -59.55
N SER A 36 20.08 -8.37 -60.21
CA SER A 36 20.75 -9.46 -60.94
C SER A 36 21.16 -10.62 -60.03
N VAL A 37 21.57 -10.33 -58.79
CA VAL A 37 22.05 -11.34 -57.83
C VAL A 37 20.92 -11.89 -56.95
N LEU A 38 20.02 -11.04 -56.46
CA LEU A 38 19.01 -11.39 -55.45
C LEU A 38 17.61 -11.63 -56.02
N GLN A 39 17.36 -11.26 -57.29
CA GLN A 39 16.09 -11.46 -57.99
C GLN A 39 14.87 -11.07 -57.15
N GLU A 40 14.03 -12.03 -56.76
CA GLU A 40 12.79 -11.80 -56.00
C GLU A 40 13.02 -11.28 -54.57
N SER A 41 14.20 -11.51 -54.00
CA SER A 41 14.58 -11.02 -52.67
C SER A 41 15.23 -9.63 -52.70
N ALA A 42 15.36 -9.01 -53.88
CA ALA A 42 16.02 -7.72 -54.01
C ALA A 42 15.21 -6.56 -53.39
N PRO A 43 15.88 -5.58 -52.76
CA PRO A 43 15.20 -4.42 -52.21
C PRO A 43 14.66 -3.51 -53.30
N SER A 44 13.53 -2.83 -53.03
CA SER A 44 12.96 -1.84 -53.96
C SER A 44 13.96 -0.74 -54.31
N TYR A 45 13.94 -0.28 -55.56
CA TYR A 45 14.74 0.85 -56.04
C TYR A 45 14.62 2.09 -55.14
N THR A 46 13.43 2.34 -54.58
CA THR A 46 13.19 3.47 -53.66
C THR A 46 14.02 3.36 -52.37
N MET A 47 14.17 2.14 -51.83
CA MET A 47 15.01 1.86 -50.67
C MET A 47 16.49 2.03 -50.99
N VAL A 48 16.95 1.48 -52.12
CA VAL A 48 18.34 1.62 -52.59
C VAL A 48 18.69 3.11 -52.76
N LYS A 49 17.82 3.88 -53.44
CA LYS A 49 18.02 5.31 -53.66
C LYS A 49 18.05 6.11 -52.35
N LYS A 50 17.14 5.82 -51.40
CA LYS A 50 17.11 6.47 -50.09
C LYS A 50 18.40 6.24 -49.32
N TRP A 51 18.82 4.98 -49.19
CA TRP A 51 20.02 4.61 -48.42
C TRP A 51 21.31 5.05 -49.10
N ALA A 52 21.40 4.97 -50.42
CA ALA A 52 22.57 5.47 -51.15
C ALA A 52 22.77 6.98 -50.92
N ARG A 53 21.68 7.76 -50.94
CA ARG A 53 21.73 9.20 -50.60
C ARG A 53 22.17 9.43 -49.16
N LEU A 54 21.64 8.68 -48.19
CA LEU A 54 22.02 8.82 -46.78
C LEU A 54 23.50 8.50 -46.54
N PHE A 55 24.03 7.47 -47.21
CA PHE A 55 25.46 7.13 -47.13
C PHE A 55 26.36 8.15 -47.83
N GLN A 56 25.93 8.73 -48.97
CA GLN A 56 26.62 9.85 -49.61
C GLN A 56 26.65 11.10 -48.73
N GLN A 57 25.62 11.29 -47.89
CA GLN A 57 25.53 12.38 -46.90
C GLN A 57 26.35 12.12 -45.62
N GLY A 58 27.12 11.03 -45.55
CA GLY A 58 28.03 10.74 -44.44
C GLY A 58 27.45 9.89 -43.31
N ARG A 59 26.25 9.31 -43.46
CA ARG A 59 25.72 8.33 -42.49
C ARG A 59 26.58 7.07 -42.49
N GLU A 60 26.89 6.52 -41.32
CA GLU A 60 27.62 5.24 -41.21
C GLU A 60 26.77 4.06 -40.70
N SER A 61 25.67 4.31 -39.99
CA SER A 61 24.83 3.23 -39.46
C SER A 61 23.90 2.62 -40.51
N CYS A 62 23.81 1.29 -40.52
CA CYS A 62 22.82 0.52 -41.31
C CYS A 62 21.48 0.33 -40.57
N GLU A 63 21.40 0.72 -39.30
CA GLU A 63 20.19 0.63 -38.50
C GLU A 63 19.26 1.82 -38.78
N ASP A 64 17.95 1.60 -38.58
CA ASP A 64 16.97 2.69 -38.65
C ASP A 64 17.17 3.65 -37.47
N ASP A 65 17.00 4.95 -37.71
CA ASP A 65 16.96 5.90 -36.61
C ASP A 65 15.72 5.63 -35.75
N PRO A 66 15.77 5.93 -34.43
CA PRO A 66 14.59 5.90 -33.59
C PRO A 66 13.50 6.75 -34.25
N GLY A 67 12.44 6.11 -34.73
CA GLY A 67 11.34 6.82 -35.37
C GLY A 67 10.72 7.79 -34.36
N PRO A 68 10.25 8.98 -34.79
CA PRO A 68 9.40 9.80 -33.95
C PRO A 68 8.15 8.98 -33.63
N GLY A 69 8.10 8.42 -32.42
CA GLY A 69 6.92 7.74 -31.93
C GLY A 69 5.71 8.66 -31.99
N ARG A 70 4.51 8.08 -32.08
CA ARG A 70 3.25 8.83 -31.98
C ARG A 70 3.33 9.74 -30.74
N PRO A 71 3.13 11.06 -30.87
CA PRO A 71 3.21 11.92 -29.71
C PRO A 71 2.09 11.52 -28.73
N VAL A 72 2.47 11.14 -27.51
CA VAL A 72 1.55 10.94 -26.39
C VAL A 72 1.13 12.33 -25.91
N THR A 73 0.34 13.03 -26.73
CA THR A 73 0.00 14.46 -26.58
C THR A 73 -0.79 14.80 -25.32
N VAL A 74 -1.29 13.82 -24.57
CA VAL A 74 -2.17 14.07 -23.41
C VAL A 74 -1.41 14.06 -22.07
N VAL A 75 -0.18 13.53 -22.04
CA VAL A 75 0.67 13.55 -20.84
C VAL A 75 1.62 14.74 -20.89
N THR A 76 1.07 15.95 -20.88
CA THR A 76 1.87 17.16 -20.66
C THR A 76 2.30 17.23 -19.19
N GLU A 77 3.52 17.71 -18.92
CA GLU A 77 3.98 17.95 -17.55
C GLU A 77 3.03 18.86 -16.76
N GLU A 78 2.32 19.75 -17.45
CA GLU A 78 1.28 20.59 -16.86
C GLU A 78 0.10 19.76 -16.33
N ASN A 79 -0.39 18.78 -17.09
CA ASN A 79 -1.45 17.88 -16.65
C ASN A 79 -0.98 17.03 -15.46
N VAL A 80 0.26 16.54 -15.49
CA VAL A 80 0.85 15.78 -14.36
C VAL A 80 0.87 16.64 -13.09
N ARG A 81 1.36 17.88 -13.17
CA ARG A 81 1.40 18.82 -12.03
C ARG A 81 0.00 19.16 -11.50
N LYS A 82 -0.98 19.35 -12.38
CA LYS A 82 -2.38 19.61 -11.98
C LYS A 82 -2.99 18.40 -11.26
N ILE A 83 -2.79 17.19 -11.77
CA ILE A 83 -3.25 15.96 -11.10
C ILE A 83 -2.56 15.81 -9.75
N GLU A 84 -1.24 16.04 -9.68
CA GLU A 84 -0.48 15.95 -8.43
C GLU A 84 -1.03 16.93 -7.38
N LYS A 85 -1.29 18.19 -7.77
CA LYS A 85 -1.88 19.21 -6.90
C LYS A 85 -3.25 18.78 -6.36
N LEU A 86 -4.13 18.26 -7.22
CA LEU A 86 -5.45 17.79 -6.81
C LEU A 86 -5.39 16.60 -5.83
N VAL A 87 -4.50 15.64 -6.11
CA VAL A 87 -4.31 14.45 -5.26
C VAL A 87 -3.68 14.78 -3.90
N LEU A 88 -2.78 15.78 -3.85
CA LEU A 88 -2.18 16.26 -2.61
C LEU A 88 -3.16 17.10 -1.78
N ALA A 89 -4.04 17.87 -2.41
CA ALA A 89 -5.06 18.69 -1.74
C ALA A 89 -6.16 17.82 -1.11
N ASP A 90 -6.77 16.91 -1.89
CA ASP A 90 -7.70 15.91 -1.37
C ASP A 90 -7.26 14.51 -1.72
N ARG A 91 -6.75 13.82 -0.71
CA ARG A 91 -6.28 12.45 -0.87
C ARG A 91 -7.38 11.40 -1.07
N ARG A 92 -8.65 11.78 -0.94
CA ARG A 92 -9.81 10.92 -1.17
C ARG A 92 -10.50 11.20 -2.50
N ILE A 93 -9.96 12.10 -3.31
CA ILE A 93 -10.50 12.47 -4.60
C ILE A 93 -10.70 11.24 -5.48
N LYS A 94 -11.86 11.17 -6.16
CA LYS A 94 -12.18 10.07 -7.07
C LYS A 94 -11.60 10.35 -8.45
N LEU A 95 -11.19 9.29 -9.13
CA LEU A 95 -10.55 9.37 -10.46
C LEU A 95 -11.42 10.10 -11.50
N TRP A 96 -12.76 9.95 -11.43
CA TRP A 96 -13.68 10.63 -12.34
C TRP A 96 -13.75 12.14 -12.09
N GLN A 97 -13.55 12.61 -10.85
CA GLN A 97 -13.56 14.04 -10.54
C GLN A 97 -12.34 14.73 -11.15
N ILE A 98 -11.18 14.06 -11.11
CA ILE A 98 -9.97 14.55 -11.77
C ILE A 98 -10.14 14.52 -13.30
N ALA A 99 -10.76 13.46 -13.83
CA ALA A 99 -11.01 13.31 -15.26
C ALA A 99 -11.92 14.43 -15.79
N GLU A 100 -12.97 14.78 -15.05
CA GLU A 100 -13.91 15.86 -15.37
C GLU A 100 -13.24 17.25 -15.29
N GLU A 101 -12.46 17.50 -14.23
CA GLU A 101 -11.75 18.77 -14.03
C GLU A 101 -10.72 19.04 -15.14
N LEU A 102 -10.02 18.00 -15.59
CA LEU A 102 -8.94 18.15 -16.56
C LEU A 102 -9.34 17.80 -17.99
N GLN A 103 -10.60 17.37 -18.21
CA GLN A 103 -11.10 16.91 -19.51
C GLN A 103 -10.20 15.80 -20.11
N ILE A 104 -9.70 14.90 -19.26
CA ILE A 104 -8.84 13.76 -19.62
C ILE A 104 -9.63 12.47 -19.37
N SER A 105 -9.41 11.44 -20.17
CA SER A 105 -10.05 10.15 -19.92
C SER A 105 -9.64 9.57 -18.56
N LYS A 106 -10.59 8.87 -17.92
CA LYS A 106 -10.36 8.23 -16.62
C LYS A 106 -9.19 7.24 -16.65
N GLU A 107 -9.00 6.50 -17.75
CA GLU A 107 -7.85 5.59 -17.86
C GLU A 107 -6.53 6.36 -17.80
N ARG A 108 -6.42 7.48 -18.54
CA ARG A 108 -5.20 8.27 -18.60
C ARG A 108 -4.84 8.94 -17.29
N VAL A 109 -5.82 9.43 -16.53
CA VAL A 109 -5.56 9.91 -15.17
C VAL A 109 -5.01 8.77 -14.30
N GLY A 110 -5.53 7.55 -14.48
CA GLY A 110 -5.05 6.35 -13.79
C GLY A 110 -3.60 5.99 -14.13
N GLU A 111 -3.25 6.00 -15.42
CA GLU A 111 -1.89 5.79 -15.91
C GLU A 111 -0.93 6.87 -15.38
N ILE A 112 -1.30 8.15 -15.44
CA ILE A 112 -0.46 9.25 -14.93
C ILE A 112 -0.17 9.08 -13.43
N ILE A 113 -1.18 8.70 -12.63
CA ILE A 113 -0.99 8.42 -11.19
C ILE A 113 -0.05 7.23 -10.99
N GLN A 114 -0.18 6.16 -11.78
CA GLN A 114 0.60 4.93 -11.58
C GLN A 114 2.02 4.99 -12.14
N GLU A 115 2.20 5.58 -13.31
CA GLU A 115 3.45 5.56 -14.08
C GLU A 115 4.30 6.81 -13.83
N HIS A 116 3.68 7.99 -13.81
CA HIS A 116 4.40 9.27 -13.69
C HIS A 116 4.54 9.73 -12.24
N MET A 117 3.49 9.60 -11.43
CA MET A 117 3.56 9.91 -9.98
C MET A 117 3.97 8.70 -9.12
N ASN A 118 4.02 7.49 -9.70
CA ASN A 118 4.39 6.25 -9.02
C ASN A 118 3.54 5.98 -7.75
N MET A 119 2.25 6.31 -7.83
CA MET A 119 1.29 6.32 -6.73
C MET A 119 0.29 5.14 -6.86
N ARG A 120 0.06 4.36 -5.78
CA ARG A 120 -0.97 3.29 -5.71
C ARG A 120 -2.09 3.51 -4.68
N LYS A 121 -3.34 3.22 -5.07
CA LYS A 121 -4.54 3.38 -4.22
C LYS A 121 -4.52 2.37 -3.07
N ILE A 122 -4.74 2.85 -1.84
CA ILE A 122 -4.84 2.02 -0.63
C ILE A 122 -6.21 2.23 0.03
N SER A 123 -6.82 1.16 0.55
CA SER A 123 -8.12 1.23 1.22
C SER A 123 -8.02 1.74 2.66
N ALA A 124 -9.04 2.49 3.09
CA ALA A 124 -9.11 3.00 4.46
C ALA A 124 -9.46 1.92 5.48
N ARG A 125 -8.79 1.96 6.65
CA ARG A 125 -9.15 1.12 7.80
C ARG A 125 -10.22 1.80 8.62
N TRP A 126 -11.20 1.01 9.06
CA TRP A 126 -12.25 1.43 9.97
C TRP A 126 -11.68 2.01 11.27
N VAL A 127 -12.16 3.19 11.64
CA VAL A 127 -11.82 3.85 12.89
C VAL A 127 -13.05 3.79 13.81
N PRO A 128 -13.00 3.06 14.93
CA PRO A 128 -14.18 2.79 15.77
C PRO A 128 -14.88 4.00 16.41
N LYS A 129 -14.28 5.21 16.38
CA LYS A 129 -14.90 6.43 16.93
C LYS A 129 -14.34 7.70 16.28
N MET A 130 -15.16 8.75 16.23
CA MET A 130 -14.73 10.09 15.84
C MET A 130 -13.71 10.63 16.86
N LEU A 131 -12.52 10.95 16.39
CA LEU A 131 -11.38 11.38 17.22
C LEU A 131 -11.33 12.90 17.37
N THR A 132 -10.88 13.35 18.54
CA THR A 132 -10.62 14.77 18.82
C THR A 132 -9.46 15.33 17.98
N PRO A 133 -9.34 16.66 17.77
CA PRO A 133 -8.26 17.25 16.98
C PRO A 133 -6.86 16.87 17.48
N PHE A 134 -6.66 16.83 18.80
CA PHE A 134 -5.41 16.41 19.44
C PHE A 134 -5.06 14.94 19.14
N ASP A 135 -6.06 14.05 19.13
CA ASP A 135 -5.89 12.65 18.73
C ASP A 135 -5.60 12.47 17.24
N LYS A 136 -6.14 13.35 16.39
CA LYS A 136 -5.85 13.38 14.94
C LYS A 136 -4.39 13.75 14.71
N GLN A 137 -3.86 14.74 15.42
CA GLN A 137 -2.46 15.17 15.34
C GLN A 137 -1.49 14.04 15.73
N ARG A 138 -1.77 13.34 16.83
CA ARG A 138 -0.94 12.22 17.30
C ARG A 138 -1.05 10.99 16.38
N ARG A 139 -2.22 10.74 15.76
CA ARG A 139 -2.38 9.71 14.72
C ARG A 139 -1.76 10.08 13.38
N LEU A 140 -1.64 11.36 13.06
CA LEU A 140 -0.97 11.84 11.85
C LEU A 140 0.51 11.44 11.86
N GLN A 141 1.16 11.43 13.02
CA GLN A 141 2.51 10.88 13.20
C GLN A 141 2.58 9.35 13.04
N THR A 142 1.48 8.62 13.22
CA THR A 142 1.40 7.15 13.06
C THR A 142 0.62 6.72 11.80
N ARG A 143 0.51 7.60 10.80
CA ARG A 143 -0.50 7.50 9.74
C ARG A 143 -0.11 6.51 8.65
N VAL A 144 -0.84 5.39 8.59
CA VAL A 144 -0.84 4.37 7.50
C VAL A 144 -1.72 4.80 6.31
N MET A 145 -1.83 6.10 6.08
CA MET A 145 -2.24 6.63 4.80
C MET A 145 -1.02 7.38 4.34
N GLN A 146 -0.20 6.76 3.50
CA GLN A 146 0.79 7.40 2.63
C GLN A 146 0.74 6.75 1.26
N TRP A 147 0.90 7.55 0.21
CA TRP A 147 1.35 6.99 -1.06
C TRP A 147 2.79 6.55 -0.78
N THR A 148 3.08 5.26 -0.87
CA THR A 148 4.41 4.71 -0.57
C THR A 148 5.15 4.37 -1.86
N LYS A 149 6.48 4.52 -1.84
CA LYS A 149 7.34 4.26 -3.01
C LYS A 149 7.21 2.80 -3.48
N LYS A 150 7.33 2.58 -4.79
CA LYS A 150 7.30 1.26 -5.44
C LYS A 150 8.41 0.36 -4.88
N GLY A 151 8.03 -0.75 -4.25
CA GLY A 151 8.96 -1.76 -3.71
C GLY A 151 8.56 -2.35 -2.35
N GLU A 152 7.84 -1.60 -1.52
CA GLU A 152 7.44 -2.08 -0.20
C GLU A 152 6.14 -2.90 -0.25
N ARG A 153 6.16 -4.10 0.35
CA ARG A 153 4.99 -4.99 0.42
C ARG A 153 4.00 -4.46 1.48
N PRO A 154 2.74 -4.17 1.12
CA PRO A 154 1.70 -3.93 2.11
C PRO A 154 1.49 -5.19 2.94
N GLN A 155 1.48 -5.06 4.27
CA GLN A 155 1.26 -6.23 5.14
C GLN A 155 -0.12 -6.84 4.90
N LYS A 156 -0.14 -8.11 4.48
CA LYS A 156 -1.35 -8.91 4.28
C LYS A 156 -2.03 -9.13 5.63
N LYS A 157 -3.30 -8.75 5.75
CA LYS A 157 -4.11 -8.96 6.96
C LYS A 157 -5.15 -10.03 6.69
N PHE A 158 -5.10 -11.10 7.47
CA PHE A 158 -6.10 -12.16 7.46
C PHE A 158 -7.45 -11.61 7.93
N LYS A 159 -8.54 -12.07 7.29
CA LYS A 159 -9.91 -11.74 7.73
C LYS A 159 -10.23 -12.57 8.98
N VAL A 160 -10.57 -11.89 10.07
CA VAL A 160 -10.99 -12.55 11.32
C VAL A 160 -12.41 -13.10 11.14
N GLN A 161 -12.58 -14.42 11.11
CA GLN A 161 -13.90 -15.05 11.27
C GLN A 161 -14.30 -15.02 12.75
N LYS A 162 -15.59 -14.76 13.04
CA LYS A 162 -16.11 -14.84 14.42
C LYS A 162 -16.11 -16.31 14.84
N SER A 163 -15.11 -16.74 15.61
CA SER A 163 -15.05 -18.10 16.13
C SER A 163 -16.16 -18.33 17.16
N ALA A 164 -16.83 -19.50 17.07
CA ALA A 164 -17.88 -19.94 18.00
C ALA A 164 -17.36 -20.35 19.40
N LEU A 165 -16.09 -20.08 19.67
CA LEU A 165 -15.33 -20.47 20.88
C LEU A 165 -14.75 -19.25 21.59
N LYS A 166 -15.37 -18.08 21.45
CA LYS A 166 -14.91 -16.87 22.13
C LYS A 166 -15.15 -17.01 23.64
N LEU A 167 -14.08 -17.23 24.38
CA LEU A 167 -14.06 -17.12 25.85
C LEU A 167 -13.75 -15.67 26.26
N MET A 168 -14.37 -15.22 27.34
CA MET A 168 -14.05 -13.94 27.99
C MET A 168 -13.13 -14.23 29.15
N ALA A 169 -11.89 -13.74 29.11
CA ALA A 169 -10.96 -13.81 30.23
C ALA A 169 -10.87 -12.46 30.94
N THR A 170 -10.94 -12.47 32.27
CA THR A 170 -10.73 -11.30 33.12
C THR A 170 -9.39 -11.47 33.84
N ILE A 171 -8.47 -10.55 33.61
CA ILE A 171 -7.10 -10.63 34.14
C ILE A 171 -6.82 -9.40 34.99
N PHE A 172 -6.42 -9.62 36.24
CA PHE A 172 -5.90 -8.60 37.15
C PHE A 172 -4.40 -8.80 37.31
N TRP A 173 -3.61 -7.73 37.16
CA TRP A 173 -2.15 -7.78 37.22
C TRP A 173 -1.57 -6.46 37.72
N ASP A 174 -0.35 -6.52 38.25
CA ASP A 174 0.46 -5.37 38.67
C ASP A 174 1.84 -5.40 37.99
N SER A 175 2.70 -4.42 38.28
CA SER A 175 4.06 -4.36 37.73
C SER A 175 4.95 -5.57 38.07
N GLU A 176 4.55 -6.40 39.04
CA GLU A 176 5.27 -7.61 39.43
C GLU A 176 4.63 -8.89 38.86
N GLY A 177 3.55 -8.78 38.07
CA GLY A 177 2.93 -9.91 37.37
C GLY A 177 1.43 -10.09 37.63
N VAL A 178 0.92 -11.25 37.23
CA VAL A 178 -0.52 -11.54 37.23
C VAL A 178 -1.03 -11.94 38.62
N LEU A 179 -2.08 -11.26 39.08
CA LEU A 179 -2.73 -11.50 40.36
C LEU A 179 -3.80 -12.57 40.23
N LEU A 180 -4.71 -12.43 39.28
CA LEU A 180 -5.85 -13.32 39.07
C LEU A 180 -6.18 -13.40 37.57
N ILE A 181 -6.48 -14.61 37.09
CA ILE A 181 -7.05 -14.87 35.77
C ILE A 181 -8.33 -15.66 36.00
N ASP A 182 -9.44 -15.12 35.53
CA ASP A 182 -10.74 -15.79 35.54
C ASP A 182 -11.24 -15.98 34.10
N TYR A 183 -11.79 -17.16 33.82
CA TYR A 183 -12.35 -17.49 32.52
C TYR A 183 -13.87 -17.61 32.66
N LEU A 184 -14.60 -16.66 32.08
CA LEU A 184 -16.05 -16.63 32.14
C LEU A 184 -16.62 -17.83 31.35
N PRO A 185 -17.50 -18.65 31.96
CA PRO A 185 -18.10 -19.80 31.30
C PRO A 185 -18.85 -19.43 30.01
N LYS A 186 -18.74 -20.30 29.00
CA LYS A 186 -19.37 -20.08 27.68
C LYS A 186 -20.90 -19.92 27.83
N GLY A 187 -21.45 -18.89 27.18
CA GLY A 187 -22.89 -18.61 27.18
C GLY A 187 -23.36 -17.73 28.33
N THR A 188 -22.49 -17.36 29.26
CA THR A 188 -22.82 -16.42 30.35
C THR A 188 -22.33 -15.01 30.03
N THR A 189 -23.04 -14.00 30.52
CA THR A 189 -22.67 -12.59 30.38
C THR A 189 -22.10 -12.10 31.71
N MET A 190 -21.05 -11.28 31.65
CA MET A 190 -20.45 -10.70 32.84
C MET A 190 -21.48 -9.83 33.57
N ASN A 191 -21.84 -10.21 34.79
CA ASN A 191 -22.77 -9.47 35.65
C ASN A 191 -21.98 -8.61 36.66
N GLY A 192 -22.57 -7.52 37.15
CA GLY A 192 -21.99 -6.70 38.21
C GLY A 192 -21.73 -7.49 39.51
N GLN A 193 -22.60 -8.46 39.83
CA GLN A 193 -22.40 -9.36 40.97
C GLN A 193 -21.19 -10.29 40.78
N TYR A 194 -21.05 -10.86 39.58
CA TYR A 194 -19.90 -11.69 39.23
C TYR A 194 -18.61 -10.90 39.34
N TYR A 195 -18.62 -9.65 38.85
CA TYR A 195 -17.50 -8.75 38.96
C TYR A 195 -17.16 -8.37 40.41
N ALA A 196 -18.16 -8.17 41.27
CA ALA A 196 -17.94 -7.91 42.70
C ALA A 196 -17.23 -9.08 43.39
N ASN A 197 -17.60 -10.32 43.07
CA ASN A 197 -16.92 -11.51 43.59
C ASN A 197 -15.46 -11.57 43.11
N LEU A 198 -15.20 -11.23 41.84
CA LEU A 198 -13.84 -11.16 41.30
C LEU A 198 -12.99 -10.09 42.00
N LEU A 199 -13.57 -8.95 42.37
CA LEU A 199 -12.86 -7.91 43.14
C LEU A 199 -12.45 -8.42 44.53
N ALA A 200 -13.33 -9.17 45.21
CA ALA A 200 -13.02 -9.79 46.49
C ALA A 200 -11.87 -10.81 46.37
N GLN A 201 -11.93 -11.69 45.37
CA GLN A 201 -10.84 -12.65 45.09
C GLN A 201 -9.53 -11.94 44.71
N THR A 202 -9.62 -10.84 43.97
CA THR A 202 -8.44 -10.04 43.60
C THR A 202 -7.80 -9.42 44.83
N ARG A 203 -8.60 -8.92 45.78
CA ARG A 203 -8.07 -8.42 47.06
C ARG A 203 -7.34 -9.52 47.83
N GLU A 204 -7.92 -10.70 47.94
CA GLU A 204 -7.27 -11.84 48.60
C GLU A 204 -5.94 -12.22 47.90
N ALA A 205 -5.94 -12.24 46.57
CA ALA A 205 -4.73 -12.48 45.79
C ALA A 205 -3.65 -11.41 46.04
N VAL A 206 -4.04 -10.13 46.22
CA VAL A 206 -3.10 -9.07 46.60
C VAL A 206 -2.56 -9.28 48.01
N VAL A 207 -3.40 -9.65 48.99
CA VAL A 207 -2.95 -9.96 50.36
C VAL A 207 -1.93 -11.10 50.34
N GLN A 208 -2.22 -12.17 49.60
CA GLN A 208 -1.39 -13.37 49.56
C GLN A 208 -0.10 -13.16 48.78
N LYS A 209 -0.17 -12.64 47.55
CA LYS A 209 0.96 -12.53 46.63
C LYS A 209 1.80 -11.27 46.86
N ARG A 210 1.23 -10.21 47.45
CA ARG A 210 1.86 -8.89 47.59
C ARG A 210 1.72 -8.36 49.03
N ARG A 211 2.28 -9.10 50.00
CA ARG A 211 2.25 -8.75 51.42
C ARG A 211 2.71 -7.30 51.65
N GLY A 212 1.91 -6.50 52.37
CA GLY A 212 2.24 -5.12 52.72
C GLY A 212 1.90 -4.04 51.67
N LYS A 213 1.37 -4.39 50.48
CA LYS A 213 0.93 -3.37 49.49
C LYS A 213 -0.43 -2.75 49.83
N LEU A 214 -1.34 -3.51 50.45
CA LEU A 214 -2.67 -3.02 50.81
C LEU A 214 -2.63 -1.89 51.85
N SER A 215 -1.70 -1.95 52.80
CA SER A 215 -1.51 -0.90 53.81
C SER A 215 -0.93 0.39 53.24
N ARG A 216 -0.25 0.33 52.08
CA ARG A 216 0.31 1.48 51.37
C ARG A 216 -0.68 2.17 50.44
N GLY A 217 -1.89 1.62 50.31
CA GLY A 217 -2.91 2.08 49.37
C GLY A 217 -2.67 1.52 47.97
N VAL A 218 -3.63 0.77 47.46
CA VAL A 218 -3.58 0.20 46.10
C VAL A 218 -4.51 1.01 45.20
N LEU A 219 -3.98 1.57 44.12
CA LEU A 219 -4.76 2.24 43.10
C LEU A 219 -5.30 1.23 42.09
N PHE A 220 -6.61 1.24 41.88
CA PHE A 220 -7.26 0.34 40.93
C PHE A 220 -7.60 1.07 39.64
N LEU A 221 -7.16 0.50 38.51
CA LEU A 221 -7.41 1.03 37.18
C LEU A 221 -8.32 0.08 36.41
N GLN A 222 -9.50 0.56 36.07
CA GLN A 222 -10.51 -0.15 35.28
C GLN A 222 -11.10 0.78 34.22
N ASP A 223 -11.67 0.22 33.16
CA ASP A 223 -12.44 0.97 32.17
C ASP A 223 -13.88 1.25 32.64
N ASN A 224 -14.62 2.07 31.87
CA ASN A 224 -15.97 2.51 32.23
C ASN A 224 -17.08 1.56 31.71
N ALA A 225 -16.83 0.25 31.66
CA ALA A 225 -17.85 -0.71 31.28
C ALA A 225 -19.05 -0.66 32.24
N SER A 226 -20.27 -0.91 31.74
CA SER A 226 -21.50 -0.79 32.55
C SER A 226 -21.43 -1.60 33.84
N VAL A 227 -20.88 -2.81 33.76
CA VAL A 227 -20.60 -3.72 34.87
C VAL A 227 -19.65 -3.12 35.91
N HIS A 228 -18.58 -2.42 35.52
CA HIS A 228 -17.65 -1.77 36.45
C HIS A 228 -18.25 -0.53 37.13
N THR A 229 -19.22 0.10 36.46
CA THR A 229 -19.94 1.27 36.99
C THR A 229 -21.20 0.91 37.79
N ALA A 230 -21.59 -0.37 37.81
CA ALA A 230 -22.78 -0.84 38.52
C ALA A 230 -22.66 -0.57 40.03
N ARG A 231 -23.80 -0.35 40.69
CA ARG A 231 -23.85 -0.02 42.13
C ARG A 231 -23.15 -1.07 42.98
N VAL A 232 -23.43 -2.35 42.70
CA VAL A 232 -22.85 -3.50 43.40
C VAL A 232 -21.33 -3.53 43.26
N SER A 233 -20.82 -3.32 42.05
CA SER A 233 -19.39 -3.34 41.75
C SER A 233 -18.64 -2.17 42.37
N ARG A 234 -19.24 -0.97 42.36
CA ARG A 234 -18.67 0.21 43.04
C ARG A 234 -18.65 0.05 44.56
N GLN A 235 -19.65 -0.60 45.14
CA GLN A 235 -19.67 -0.88 46.56
C GLN A 235 -18.57 -1.89 46.92
N ALA A 236 -18.50 -3.01 46.21
CA ALA A 236 -17.46 -4.01 46.39
C ALA A 236 -16.05 -3.42 46.24
N LEU A 237 -15.83 -2.50 45.30
CA LEU A 237 -14.54 -1.82 45.13
C LEU A 237 -14.17 -0.91 46.32
N LYS A 238 -15.16 -0.30 46.99
CA LYS A 238 -14.91 0.46 48.21
C LYS A 238 -14.57 -0.49 49.36
N ASP A 239 -15.30 -1.59 49.48
CA ASP A 239 -15.13 -2.59 50.54
C ASP A 239 -13.77 -3.29 50.45
N THR A 240 -13.15 -3.36 49.25
CA THR A 240 -11.80 -3.92 49.11
C THR A 240 -10.69 -3.04 49.67
N GLY A 241 -10.94 -1.74 49.87
CA GLY A 241 -9.94 -0.75 50.28
C GLY A 241 -9.07 -0.23 49.14
N PHE A 242 -9.48 -0.44 47.89
CA PHE A 242 -8.75 0.08 46.73
C PHE A 242 -9.11 1.56 46.45
N GLY A 243 -8.10 2.38 46.22
CA GLY A 243 -8.26 3.77 45.79
C GLY A 243 -8.70 3.82 44.32
N ASN A 244 -9.85 4.42 44.05
CA ASN A 244 -10.36 4.58 42.69
C ASN A 244 -9.73 5.82 42.02
N ARG A 245 -9.14 5.66 40.84
CA ARG A 245 -8.63 6.80 40.07
C ARG A 245 -9.76 7.48 39.30
N PRO A 246 -9.96 8.81 39.41
CA PRO A 246 -11.04 9.48 38.72
C PRO A 246 -10.93 9.31 37.19
N PRO A 247 -12.08 9.23 36.47
CA PRO A 247 -12.11 8.94 35.03
C PRO A 247 -11.32 9.93 34.17
N THR A 248 -11.14 11.16 34.67
CA THR A 248 -10.45 12.27 34.00
C THR A 248 -8.94 12.09 33.89
N LEU A 249 -8.34 11.21 34.72
CA LEU A 249 -6.89 11.00 34.78
C LEU A 249 -6.44 9.63 34.25
N GLN A 250 -7.33 8.86 33.60
CA GLN A 250 -6.96 7.57 33.03
C GLN A 250 -6.27 7.76 31.66
N PRO A 251 -4.98 7.41 31.50
CA PRO A 251 -4.36 7.40 30.17
C PRO A 251 -5.08 6.39 29.29
N ARG A 252 -5.36 6.75 28.03
CA ARG A 252 -6.01 5.88 27.02
C ARG A 252 -5.23 4.60 26.67
N SER A 253 -4.15 4.31 27.39
CA SER A 253 -3.33 3.10 27.28
C SER A 253 -3.71 2.00 28.27
N SER A 254 -4.81 2.14 29.03
CA SER A 254 -5.40 1.00 29.77
C SER A 254 -5.78 -0.07 28.76
N SER A 255 -4.85 -1.00 28.53
CA SER A 255 -4.93 -2.09 27.56
C SER A 255 -6.08 -3.02 27.90
N GLN A 256 -7.28 -2.68 27.43
CA GLN A 256 -8.38 -3.61 27.24
C GLN A 256 -8.92 -3.44 25.82
N ARG A 257 -8.02 -3.65 24.84
CA ARG A 257 -8.44 -4.34 23.64
C ARG A 257 -8.45 -5.81 24.02
N LEU A 258 -9.64 -6.40 24.16
CA LEU A 258 -9.82 -7.84 24.04
C LEU A 258 -9.12 -8.26 22.73
N PHE A 259 -7.88 -8.70 22.82
CA PHE A 259 -7.27 -9.48 21.77
C PHE A 259 -7.80 -10.89 21.99
N PRO A 260 -8.65 -11.43 21.10
CA PRO A 260 -8.78 -12.87 21.05
C PRO A 260 -7.42 -13.36 20.56
N PHE A 261 -6.56 -13.78 21.47
CA PHE A 261 -5.42 -14.61 21.09
C PHE A 261 -6.02 -15.96 20.70
N PRO A 262 -5.86 -16.40 19.43
CA PRO A 262 -6.00 -17.81 19.13
C PRO A 262 -4.79 -18.54 19.74
N ILE A 263 -5.04 -19.70 20.34
CA ILE A 263 -4.02 -20.74 20.43
C ILE A 263 -3.82 -21.28 19.01
#